data_AF-A0A8J5USQ9-F1
#
_entry.id   AF-A0A8J5USQ9-F1
#
_cell.length_a   1.000
_cell.length_b   1.000
_cell.length_c   1.000
_cell.angle_alpha   90.00
_cell.angle_beta   90.00
_cell.angle_gamma   90.00
#
_symmetry.space_group_name_H-M   'P 1'
#
loop_
_entity.id
_entity.type
_entity.pdbx_description
1 polymer ?
#
loop_
_entity_poly.entity_id
_entity_poly.type
_entity_poly.pdbx_seq_one_letter_code
_entity_poly.pdbx_strand_id
1 'polypeptide(L)'
;MLDREVAAGTSPSKIFVCGLSQGGALALATVLLYPKTLGGCVVFSGSLPLSKSFAERVPTEARKTPVVWFHGMADGVVLFEAGHAGCAFLQELGVPCEFKAYPTLGHTLVDEELQYFQQWIKDRLSQGTCVPATSLPDKERCLKQPKIFSKFIEKKKEIYDLDDNSLIVPFLFSLAASLRRRAPPSQLVPTPMAAARSRSFVLWLHGLGDSGPANEPIRTFFSAAEFRLTKWAFPSAPDSPVSCNHGAVMPSWFDIHELPISSGSPQHEIGVLKAVENVHAVIDKEVADGIHPENIFVCGFSQGGALTLASVLLYPKTLGGGAVFSGWVPFGSSITERISPKARKTPIMWSHGIADKVVLFEAGQAGPPFLQNAGLSCEFKAYPDLGHSISKEELYSLESWIRNQGFRARRPPLTIAVQRSALWLTPVSAAERSRRSQYAIGGTPIKKLDKLCPVCTKRYWKEQQICGVQVLRKWGEKLHGVENCYNIKDAADDCIIQVR
;
A
#
# COMPACT_ATOMS: atom_id res chain seq x y z
N MET A 1 -9.41 21.39 -0.72
CA MET A 1 -9.87 21.71 -2.10
C MET A 1 -11.04 22.68 -2.05
N LEU A 2 -12.14 22.36 -1.38
CA LEU A 2 -13.29 23.27 -1.21
C LEU A 2 -12.90 24.67 -0.72
N ASP A 3 -12.08 24.78 0.34
CA ASP A 3 -11.63 26.08 0.84
C ASP A 3 -10.82 26.88 -0.17
N ARG A 4 -10.08 26.20 -1.06
CA ARG A 4 -9.31 26.86 -2.12
C ARG A 4 -10.24 27.45 -3.18
N GLU A 5 -11.28 26.71 -3.59
CA GLU A 5 -12.26 27.18 -4.57
C GLU A 5 -13.10 28.33 -4.01
N VAL A 6 -13.47 28.26 -2.73
CA VAL A 6 -14.16 29.36 -2.05
C VAL A 6 -13.25 30.58 -1.91
N ALA A 7 -11.97 30.39 -1.59
CA ALA A 7 -10.98 31.47 -1.54
C ALA A 7 -10.71 32.09 -2.93
N ALA A 8 -10.88 31.32 -4.00
CA ALA A 8 -10.79 31.79 -5.38
C ALA A 8 -12.04 32.57 -5.84
N GLY A 9 -13.06 32.73 -4.98
CA GLY A 9 -14.26 33.51 -5.24
C GLY A 9 -15.48 32.70 -5.68
N THR A 10 -15.38 31.37 -5.75
CA THR A 10 -16.53 30.52 -6.07
C THR A 10 -17.49 30.49 -4.88
N SER A 11 -18.73 30.93 -5.11
CA SER A 11 -19.79 30.84 -4.09
C SER A 11 -20.00 29.36 -3.69
N PRO A 12 -20.05 29.02 -2.39
CA PRO A 12 -20.32 27.66 -1.91
C PRO A 12 -21.57 27.03 -2.55
N SER A 13 -22.63 27.81 -2.75
CA SER A 13 -23.88 27.41 -3.42
C SER A 13 -23.71 26.98 -4.89
N LYS A 14 -22.55 27.26 -5.50
CA LYS A 14 -22.20 26.85 -6.87
C LYS A 14 -21.21 25.68 -6.91
N ILE A 15 -20.86 25.13 -5.74
CA ILE A 15 -19.94 23.99 -5.63
C ILE A 15 -20.76 22.72 -5.41
N PHE A 16 -20.55 21.73 -6.26
CA PHE A 16 -21.19 20.42 -6.18
C PHE A 16 -20.13 19.35 -5.98
N VAL A 17 -20.39 18.40 -5.10
CA VAL A 17 -19.46 17.29 -4.81
C VAL A 17 -20.15 15.99 -5.16
N CYS A 18 -19.56 15.20 -6.06
CA CYS A 18 -20.13 13.94 -6.52
C CYS A 18 -19.16 12.77 -6.37
N GLY A 19 -19.68 11.55 -6.29
CA GLY A 19 -18.84 10.36 -6.33
C GLY A 19 -19.63 9.05 -6.46
N LEU A 20 -18.93 8.03 -6.99
CA LEU A 20 -19.41 6.65 -7.12
C LEU A 20 -18.81 5.77 -6.03
N SER A 21 -19.58 4.83 -5.46
CA SER A 21 -19.07 3.82 -4.53
C SER A 21 -18.39 4.45 -3.29
N GLN A 22 -17.14 4.09 -3.02
CA GLN A 22 -16.32 4.74 -1.98
C GLN A 22 -16.19 6.26 -2.19
N GLY A 23 -16.13 6.72 -3.44
CA GLY A 23 -16.14 8.14 -3.78
C GLY A 23 -17.46 8.82 -3.37
N GLY A 24 -18.59 8.12 -3.46
CA GLY A 24 -19.89 8.60 -2.99
C GLY A 24 -19.93 8.75 -1.46
N ALA A 25 -19.37 7.78 -0.74
CA ALA A 25 -19.21 7.87 0.72
C ALA A 25 -18.32 9.05 1.13
N LEU A 26 -17.21 9.27 0.40
CA LEU A 26 -16.31 10.39 0.62
C LEU A 26 -16.96 11.74 0.29
N ALA A 27 -17.75 11.82 -0.79
CA ALA A 27 -18.49 13.01 -1.18
C ALA A 27 -19.46 13.45 -0.05
N LEU A 28 -20.23 12.50 0.48
CA LEU A 28 -21.11 12.76 1.62
C LEU A 28 -20.36 13.20 2.87
N ALA A 29 -19.32 12.45 3.27
CA ALA A 29 -18.53 12.80 4.44
C ALA A 29 -17.91 14.20 4.31
N THR A 30 -17.43 14.52 3.11
CA THR A 30 -16.84 15.84 2.80
C THR A 30 -17.87 16.94 2.94
N VAL A 31 -19.05 16.78 2.32
CA VAL A 31 -20.13 17.78 2.36
C VAL A 31 -20.67 17.96 3.77
N LEU A 32 -20.92 16.87 4.48
CA LEU A 32 -21.53 16.89 5.81
C LEU A 32 -20.59 17.41 6.90
N LEU A 33 -19.28 17.39 6.67
CA LEU A 33 -18.30 17.95 7.60
C LEU A 33 -17.79 19.33 7.16
N TYR A 34 -18.26 19.85 6.02
CA TYR A 34 -17.89 21.17 5.54
C TYR A 34 -18.73 22.26 6.26
N PRO A 35 -18.13 23.35 6.77
CA PRO A 35 -18.85 24.32 7.61
C PRO A 35 -19.82 25.24 6.85
N LYS A 36 -20.01 25.06 5.54
CA LYS A 36 -20.88 25.90 4.71
C LYS A 36 -21.85 25.04 3.92
N THR A 37 -23.02 25.59 3.60
CA THR A 37 -23.96 25.00 2.66
C THR A 37 -23.35 25.02 1.25
N LEU A 38 -23.28 23.84 0.62
CA LEU A 38 -22.83 23.71 -0.76
C LEU A 38 -24.01 23.67 -1.72
N GLY A 39 -23.74 23.77 -3.02
CA GLY A 39 -24.76 23.69 -4.07
C GLY A 39 -25.44 22.32 -4.15
N GLY A 40 -24.71 21.27 -3.80
CA GLY A 40 -25.28 19.94 -3.66
C GLY A 40 -24.26 18.82 -3.53
N CYS A 41 -24.75 17.65 -3.11
CA CYS A 41 -24.00 16.40 -3.11
C CYS A 41 -24.70 15.36 -3.98
N VAL A 42 -23.92 14.63 -4.78
CA VAL A 42 -24.43 13.58 -5.65
C VAL A 42 -23.73 12.26 -5.38
N VAL A 43 -24.52 11.22 -5.12
CA VAL A 43 -24.03 9.92 -4.71
C VAL A 43 -24.51 8.88 -5.69
N PHE A 44 -23.58 8.10 -6.24
CA PHE A 44 -23.89 6.91 -7.04
C PHE A 44 -23.41 5.67 -6.28
N SER A 45 -24.27 4.69 -6.06
CA SER A 45 -23.95 3.42 -5.39
C SER A 45 -23.09 3.58 -4.12
N GLY A 46 -23.37 4.59 -3.29
CA GLY A 46 -22.57 4.93 -2.12
C GLY A 46 -23.01 4.24 -0.83
N SER A 47 -22.30 4.50 0.25
CA SER A 47 -22.73 4.20 1.62
C SER A 47 -22.34 5.33 2.56
N LEU A 48 -22.99 5.42 3.72
CA LEU A 48 -22.63 6.38 4.76
C LEU A 48 -22.39 5.64 6.07
N PRO A 49 -21.30 5.92 6.81
CA PRO A 49 -21.12 5.38 8.15
C PRO A 49 -22.20 5.94 9.09
N LEU A 50 -23.15 5.09 9.45
CA LEU A 50 -24.27 5.41 10.32
C LEU A 50 -23.81 5.39 11.78
N SER A 51 -23.31 6.51 12.30
CA SER A 51 -22.96 6.62 13.72
C SER A 51 -23.45 7.92 14.36
N LYS A 52 -23.83 7.85 15.65
CA LYS A 52 -24.20 9.03 16.44
C LYS A 52 -23.06 10.04 16.54
N SER A 53 -21.83 9.55 16.72
CA SER A 53 -20.63 10.41 16.74
C SER A 53 -20.37 11.11 15.41
N PHE A 54 -20.77 10.52 14.29
CA PHE A 54 -20.73 11.19 12.99
C PHE A 54 -21.78 12.30 12.92
N ALA A 55 -23.03 12.00 13.29
CA ALA A 55 -24.15 12.94 13.32
C ALA A 55 -23.87 14.22 14.13
N GLU A 56 -23.24 14.08 15.29
CA GLU A 56 -22.90 15.21 16.18
C GLU A 56 -21.89 16.18 15.57
N ARG A 57 -21.05 15.70 14.63
CA ARG A 57 -20.05 16.53 13.95
C ARG A 57 -20.59 17.26 12.73
N VAL A 58 -21.82 16.96 12.29
CA VAL A 58 -22.42 17.58 11.10
C VAL A 58 -22.87 19.01 11.43
N PRO A 59 -22.21 20.06 10.89
CA PRO A 59 -22.57 21.44 11.17
C PRO A 59 -23.99 21.78 10.68
N THR A 60 -24.67 22.69 11.38
CA THR A 60 -26.04 23.10 11.03
C THR A 60 -26.16 23.63 9.59
N GLU A 61 -25.17 24.38 9.11
CA GLU A 61 -25.16 24.87 7.72
C GLU A 61 -24.95 23.76 6.69
N ALA A 62 -24.16 22.73 7.03
CA ALA A 62 -23.93 21.59 6.14
C ALA A 62 -25.22 20.83 5.86
N ARG A 63 -26.12 20.76 6.86
CA ARG A 63 -27.42 20.08 6.76
C ARG A 63 -28.34 20.68 5.70
N LYS A 64 -28.13 21.94 5.31
CA LYS A 64 -28.91 22.59 4.26
C LYS A 64 -28.48 22.17 2.85
N THR A 65 -27.37 21.45 2.71
CA THR A 65 -26.86 21.03 1.40
C THR A 65 -27.77 19.93 0.83
N PRO A 66 -28.37 20.11 -0.36
CA PRO A 66 -29.24 19.10 -0.95
C PRO A 66 -28.42 17.90 -1.44
N VAL A 67 -28.95 16.70 -1.25
CA VAL A 67 -28.35 15.43 -1.68
C VAL A 67 -29.28 14.76 -2.68
N VAL A 68 -28.74 14.28 -3.80
CA VAL A 68 -29.40 13.28 -4.64
C VAL A 68 -28.55 12.00 -4.65
N TRP A 69 -29.23 10.87 -4.49
CA TRP A 69 -28.61 9.57 -4.33
C TRP A 69 -29.21 8.60 -5.34
N PHE A 70 -28.38 8.04 -6.20
CA PHE A 70 -28.74 7.02 -7.17
C PHE A 70 -28.18 5.67 -6.73
N HIS A 71 -28.99 4.62 -6.83
CA HIS A 71 -28.58 3.29 -6.39
C HIS A 71 -29.26 2.18 -7.19
N GLY A 72 -28.48 1.20 -7.62
CA GLY A 72 -28.98 0.00 -8.27
C GLY A 72 -29.53 -1.04 -7.29
N MET A 73 -30.72 -1.59 -7.55
CA MET A 73 -31.28 -2.67 -6.73
C MET A 73 -30.57 -4.01 -6.93
N ALA A 74 -29.83 -4.16 -8.03
CA ALA A 74 -29.00 -5.33 -8.32
C ALA A 74 -27.51 -5.09 -7.98
N ASP A 75 -27.19 -4.03 -7.22
CA ASP A 75 -25.82 -3.73 -6.80
C ASP A 75 -25.30 -4.79 -5.82
N GLY A 76 -24.35 -5.59 -6.30
CA GLY A 76 -23.70 -6.66 -5.53
C GLY A 76 -22.45 -6.22 -4.76
N VAL A 77 -22.02 -4.96 -4.87
CA VAL A 77 -20.82 -4.44 -4.21
C VAL A 77 -21.21 -3.56 -3.03
N VAL A 78 -22.06 -2.57 -3.26
CA VAL A 78 -22.66 -1.75 -2.20
C VAL A 78 -24.15 -2.03 -2.19
N LEU A 79 -24.57 -2.82 -1.21
CA LEU A 79 -25.95 -3.28 -1.10
C LEU A 79 -26.94 -2.11 -1.17
N PHE A 80 -28.02 -2.29 -1.92
CA PHE A 80 -29.10 -1.31 -2.07
C PHE A 80 -29.61 -0.80 -0.71
N GLU A 81 -29.72 -1.70 0.27
CA GLU A 81 -30.13 -1.39 1.63
C GLU A 81 -29.19 -0.40 2.33
N ALA A 82 -27.88 -0.45 2.03
CA ALA A 82 -26.91 0.49 2.58
C ALA A 82 -27.12 1.91 2.04
N GLY A 83 -27.42 2.03 0.75
CA GLY A 83 -27.78 3.32 0.15
C GLY A 83 -29.09 3.86 0.71
N HIS A 84 -30.11 3.01 0.79
CA HIS A 84 -31.42 3.37 1.33
C HIS A 84 -31.34 3.80 2.80
N ALA A 85 -30.61 3.06 3.63
CA ALA A 85 -30.36 3.41 5.03
C ALA A 85 -29.55 4.72 5.17
N GLY A 86 -28.59 4.94 4.26
CA GLY A 86 -27.84 6.20 4.17
C GLY A 86 -28.76 7.41 3.94
N CYS A 87 -29.66 7.33 2.96
CA CYS A 87 -30.57 8.44 2.68
C CYS A 87 -31.59 8.66 3.80
N ALA A 88 -32.11 7.58 4.42
CA ALA A 88 -32.99 7.69 5.59
C ALA A 88 -32.29 8.41 6.76
N PHE A 89 -31.05 8.05 7.05
CA PHE A 89 -30.26 8.72 8.08
C PHE A 89 -30.03 10.22 7.77
N LEU A 90 -29.77 10.57 6.52
CA LEU A 90 -29.65 11.98 6.12
C LEU A 90 -30.95 12.74 6.40
N GLN A 91 -32.10 12.16 6.06
CA GLN A 91 -33.40 12.75 6.33
C GLN A 91 -33.65 12.92 7.83
N GLU A 92 -33.27 11.94 8.66
CA GLU A 92 -33.33 12.04 10.14
C GLU A 92 -32.44 13.18 10.69
N LEU A 93 -31.30 13.46 10.06
CA LEU A 93 -30.44 14.59 10.42
C LEU A 93 -30.99 15.95 9.96
N GLY A 94 -32.07 15.98 9.19
CA GLY A 94 -32.62 17.17 8.56
C GLY A 94 -31.89 17.58 7.28
N VAL A 95 -31.14 16.66 6.66
CA VAL A 95 -30.48 16.86 5.36
C VAL A 95 -31.47 16.48 4.25
N PRO A 96 -31.79 17.37 3.30
CA PRO A 96 -32.63 17.02 2.16
C PRO A 96 -31.94 15.95 1.30
N CYS A 97 -32.50 14.74 1.26
CA CYS A 97 -31.99 13.64 0.44
C CYS A 97 -33.09 13.08 -0.46
N GLU A 98 -32.87 13.16 -1.77
CA GLU A 98 -33.66 12.50 -2.81
C GLU A 98 -33.01 11.16 -3.18
N PHE A 99 -33.76 10.06 -3.15
CA PHE A 99 -33.26 8.73 -3.50
C PHE A 99 -33.87 8.22 -4.81
N LYS A 100 -33.04 7.72 -5.72
CA LYS A 100 -33.42 7.14 -7.01
C LYS A 100 -32.95 5.68 -7.07
N ALA A 101 -33.90 4.77 -7.21
CA ALA A 101 -33.66 3.34 -7.28
C ALA A 101 -33.78 2.82 -8.72
N TYR A 102 -32.83 1.99 -9.14
CA TYR A 102 -32.79 1.41 -10.49
C TYR A 102 -32.87 -0.13 -10.41
N PRO A 103 -33.99 -0.77 -10.81
CA PRO A 103 -34.25 -2.18 -10.53
C PRO A 103 -33.20 -3.18 -11.04
N THR A 104 -32.64 -2.94 -12.22
CA THR A 104 -31.71 -3.88 -12.88
C THR A 104 -30.27 -3.41 -12.85
N LEU A 105 -30.01 -2.23 -12.28
CA LEU A 105 -28.68 -1.64 -12.27
C LEU A 105 -27.82 -2.35 -11.21
N GLY A 106 -26.65 -2.82 -11.64
CA GLY A 106 -25.61 -3.36 -10.76
C GLY A 106 -24.73 -2.26 -10.17
N HIS A 107 -23.46 -2.56 -9.91
CA HIS A 107 -22.49 -1.57 -9.40
C HIS A 107 -21.82 -0.78 -10.55
N THR A 108 -22.62 -0.04 -11.30
CA THR A 108 -22.17 0.78 -12.43
C THR A 108 -23.01 2.04 -12.56
N LEU A 109 -22.62 2.94 -13.46
CA LEU A 109 -23.42 4.11 -13.86
C LEU A 109 -24.17 3.82 -15.16
N VAL A 110 -25.34 4.44 -15.33
CA VAL A 110 -26.09 4.47 -16.59
C VAL A 110 -26.40 5.90 -17.04
N ASP A 111 -26.67 6.06 -18.34
CA ASP A 111 -26.93 7.35 -18.95
C ASP A 111 -28.14 8.07 -18.32
N GLU A 112 -29.16 7.32 -17.89
CA GLU A 112 -30.33 7.90 -17.22
C GLU A 112 -29.96 8.59 -15.90
N GLU A 113 -29.03 8.03 -15.11
CA GLU A 113 -28.52 8.65 -13.90
C GLU A 113 -27.77 9.94 -14.22
N LEU A 114 -26.92 9.91 -15.24
CA LEU A 114 -26.12 11.06 -15.66
C LEU A 114 -26.97 12.19 -16.24
N GLN A 115 -28.01 11.86 -17.03
CA GLN A 115 -28.96 12.84 -17.56
C GLN A 115 -29.74 13.54 -16.45
N TYR A 116 -30.23 12.77 -15.47
CA TYR A 116 -30.91 13.35 -14.31
C TYR A 116 -29.96 14.23 -13.50
N PHE A 117 -28.74 13.75 -13.23
CA PHE A 117 -27.71 14.50 -12.54
C PHE A 117 -27.41 15.85 -13.22
N GLN A 118 -27.22 15.84 -14.54
CA GLN A 118 -27.00 17.06 -15.32
C GLN A 118 -28.16 18.05 -15.19
N GLN A 119 -29.41 17.58 -15.27
CA GLN A 119 -30.58 18.44 -15.11
C GLN A 119 -30.67 18.99 -13.68
N TRP A 120 -30.43 18.15 -12.69
CA TRP A 120 -30.49 18.50 -11.26
C TRP A 120 -29.49 19.60 -10.86
N ILE A 121 -28.29 19.60 -11.46
CA ILE A 121 -27.33 20.71 -11.32
C ILE A 121 -27.84 21.97 -12.03
N LYS A 122 -28.28 21.85 -13.29
CA LYS A 122 -28.75 23.00 -14.08
C LYS A 122 -29.85 23.77 -13.37
N ASP A 123 -30.83 23.06 -12.82
CA ASP A 123 -31.94 23.65 -12.08
C ASP A 123 -31.43 24.47 -10.90
N ARG A 124 -30.47 23.93 -10.12
CA ARG A 124 -29.91 24.62 -8.94
C ARG A 124 -29.01 25.80 -9.29
N LEU A 125 -28.25 25.70 -10.38
CA LEU A 125 -27.48 26.83 -10.87
C LEU A 125 -28.40 27.96 -11.38
N SER A 126 -29.53 27.61 -12.00
CA SER A 126 -30.51 28.56 -12.52
C SER A 126 -31.34 29.25 -11.43
N GLN A 127 -31.55 28.59 -10.28
CA GLN A 127 -32.25 29.17 -9.12
C GLN A 127 -31.49 30.37 -8.51
N GLY A 128 -30.19 30.52 -8.80
CA GLY A 128 -29.40 31.71 -8.45
C GLY A 128 -29.52 32.87 -9.44
N THR A 129 -30.26 32.69 -10.55
CA THR A 129 -30.37 33.64 -11.66
C THR A 129 -31.79 33.66 -12.25
N CYS A 130 -32.79 34.22 -11.55
CA CYS A 130 -33.86 35.07 -12.13
C CYS A 130 -35.07 35.29 -11.19
N VAL A 131 -35.67 36.47 -11.40
CA VAL A 131 -36.96 37.03 -10.95
C VAL A 131 -38.15 36.13 -11.41
N PRO A 132 -39.31 36.09 -10.73
CA PRO A 132 -40.25 34.97 -10.83
C PRO A 132 -41.25 35.08 -12.00
N ALA A 133 -41.63 33.92 -12.56
CA ALA A 133 -42.83 33.76 -13.38
C ALA A 133 -43.50 32.38 -13.15
N THR A 134 -44.62 32.42 -12.43
CA THR A 134 -45.91 31.70 -12.63
C THR A 134 -45.98 30.20 -13.01
N SER A 135 -46.44 29.39 -12.04
CA SER A 135 -47.51 28.35 -12.07
C SER A 135 -47.55 27.18 -13.09
N LEU A 136 -47.29 25.94 -12.56
CA LEU A 136 -48.03 24.63 -12.59
C LEU A 136 -48.64 24.06 -13.91
N PRO A 137 -48.97 22.72 -14.03
CA PRO A 137 -49.22 21.72 -12.98
C PRO A 137 -48.65 20.27 -13.15
N ASP A 138 -48.78 19.52 -12.05
CA ASP A 138 -48.57 18.07 -11.81
C ASP A 138 -49.14 17.07 -12.83
N LYS A 139 -48.51 15.86 -12.88
CA LYS A 139 -49.22 14.56 -12.72
C LYS A 139 -48.27 13.35 -12.53
N GLU A 140 -48.33 12.80 -11.32
CA GLU A 140 -48.39 11.39 -10.92
C GLU A 140 -47.83 10.28 -11.84
N ARG A 141 -46.85 9.52 -11.30
CA ARG A 141 -46.80 8.06 -11.43
C ARG A 141 -46.09 7.41 -10.24
N CYS A 142 -46.77 7.37 -9.08
CA CYS A 142 -46.40 6.48 -7.98
C CYS A 142 -46.90 5.05 -8.27
N LEU A 143 -46.00 4.14 -8.59
CA LEU A 143 -46.29 2.70 -8.56
C LEU A 143 -46.11 2.17 -7.13
N LYS A 144 -47.21 1.64 -6.59
CA LYS A 144 -47.34 1.01 -5.28
C LYS A 144 -46.45 -0.24 -5.17
N GLN A 145 -45.72 -0.40 -4.07
CA GLN A 145 -45.15 -1.69 -3.65
C GLN A 145 -45.87 -2.26 -2.41
N PRO A 146 -45.89 -3.59 -2.22
CA PRO A 146 -46.71 -4.26 -1.20
C PRO A 146 -46.10 -4.21 0.20
N LYS A 147 -46.97 -4.08 1.20
CA LYS A 147 -46.66 -4.12 2.64
C LYS A 147 -46.23 -5.53 3.09
N ILE A 148 -44.94 -5.83 3.20
CA ILE A 148 -44.40 -6.87 4.10
C ILE A 148 -43.00 -6.43 4.56
N PHE A 149 -42.66 -6.70 5.83
CA PHE A 149 -41.39 -6.46 6.55
C PHE A 149 -41.33 -5.28 7.53
N SER A 150 -42.30 -5.25 8.45
CA SER A 150 -42.07 -4.82 9.83
C SER A 150 -41.65 -6.03 10.67
N LYS A 151 -40.35 -6.32 10.76
CA LYS A 151 -39.74 -7.23 11.77
C LYS A 151 -38.23 -7.28 11.58
N PHE A 152 -37.50 -6.24 11.98
CA PHE A 152 -36.06 -6.39 12.30
C PHE A 152 -35.47 -5.28 13.20
N ILE A 153 -36.30 -4.45 13.83
CA ILE A 153 -35.88 -3.51 14.88
C ILE A 153 -36.59 -3.90 16.17
N GLU A 154 -36.18 -5.02 16.76
CA GLU A 154 -36.50 -5.37 18.16
C GLU A 154 -35.66 -6.58 18.61
N LYS A 155 -34.36 -6.36 18.86
CA LYS A 155 -33.64 -7.13 19.88
C LYS A 155 -32.30 -6.50 20.24
N LYS A 156 -32.11 -6.34 21.55
CA LYS A 156 -30.90 -5.97 22.31
C LYS A 156 -30.64 -4.47 22.53
N LYS A 157 -31.47 -3.88 23.41
CA LYS A 157 -30.96 -3.21 24.62
C LYS A 157 -30.80 -4.28 25.71
N GLU A 158 -29.63 -4.37 26.34
CA GLU A 158 -29.45 -4.48 27.79
C GLU A 158 -27.99 -4.77 28.21
N ILE A 159 -27.50 -3.97 29.18
CA ILE A 159 -26.44 -4.22 30.19
C ILE A 159 -24.99 -4.18 29.63
N TYR A 160 -24.13 -3.21 29.95
CA TYR A 160 -23.65 -2.80 31.29
C TYR A 160 -23.41 -1.27 31.42
N ASP A 161 -23.82 -0.75 32.57
CA ASP A 161 -23.32 0.45 33.25
C ASP A 161 -21.91 0.19 33.83
N LEU A 162 -21.09 1.23 34.00
CA LEU A 162 -20.19 1.49 35.14
C LEU A 162 -19.42 2.83 34.95
N ASP A 163 -19.92 3.86 35.63
CA ASP A 163 -19.27 4.92 36.43
C ASP A 163 -18.09 5.78 35.90
N ASP A 164 -18.44 7.02 35.55
CA ASP A 164 -18.12 8.34 36.17
C ASP A 164 -16.79 8.72 36.86
N ASN A 165 -16.40 9.99 36.60
CA ASN A 165 -15.58 10.94 37.38
C ASN A 165 -14.05 10.71 37.50
N SER A 166 -13.14 11.67 37.36
CA SER A 166 -13.10 13.15 37.50
C SER A 166 -11.68 13.61 37.07
N LEU A 167 -11.40 14.80 36.53
CA LEU A 167 -11.04 16.03 37.25
C LEU A 167 -10.63 17.13 36.25
N ILE A 168 -11.16 18.34 36.48
CA ILE A 168 -10.73 19.63 35.94
C ILE A 168 -9.70 20.22 36.90
N VAL A 169 -8.55 20.72 36.43
CA VAL A 169 -7.91 21.98 36.91
C VAL A 169 -6.98 22.56 35.81
N PRO A 170 -7.08 23.87 35.48
CA PRO A 170 -6.17 24.59 34.57
C PRO A 170 -5.06 25.34 35.33
N PHE A 171 -3.86 25.51 34.76
CA PHE A 171 -2.93 26.58 35.19
C PHE A 171 -1.98 27.02 34.07
N LEU A 172 -2.10 28.30 33.71
CA LEU A 172 -1.09 29.13 33.06
C LEU A 172 -0.11 29.63 34.13
N PHE A 173 1.21 29.59 33.88
CA PHE A 173 2.12 30.63 34.37
C PHE A 173 3.39 30.73 33.51
N SER A 174 3.90 31.96 33.53
CA SER A 174 4.82 32.63 32.62
C SER A 174 6.29 32.47 33.02
N LEU A 175 7.16 32.47 32.00
CA LEU A 175 8.47 33.13 31.87
C LEU A 175 9.39 33.24 33.11
N ALA A 176 10.61 32.66 32.99
CA ALA A 176 11.80 33.25 33.59
C ALA A 176 13.05 32.96 32.75
N ALA A 177 13.76 34.06 32.46
CA ALA A 177 14.98 34.14 31.68
C ALA A 177 16.18 33.49 32.38
N SER A 178 17.03 32.82 31.60
CA SER A 178 18.42 32.59 31.98
C SER A 178 19.33 33.08 30.87
N LEU A 179 19.78 34.33 31.01
CA LEU A 179 20.82 34.97 30.20
C LEU A 179 22.15 34.23 30.40
N ARG A 180 22.52 33.36 29.46
CA ARG A 180 23.94 32.98 29.25
C ARG A 180 24.47 33.74 28.04
N ARG A 181 25.48 34.57 28.30
CA ARG A 181 26.21 35.38 27.33
C ARG A 181 26.73 34.46 26.21
N ARG A 182 26.27 34.66 24.97
CA ARG A 182 26.89 34.09 23.76
C ARG A 182 27.82 35.14 23.17
N ALA A 183 29.05 34.74 22.91
CA ALA A 183 30.03 35.49 22.13
C ALA A 183 29.50 35.74 20.69
N PRO A 184 29.93 36.81 20.01
CA PRO A 184 29.44 37.15 18.68
C PRO A 184 29.84 36.08 17.65
N PRO A 185 28.95 35.71 16.71
CA PRO A 185 29.28 34.73 15.68
C PRO A 185 30.24 35.34 14.67
N SER A 186 31.42 34.73 14.53
CA SER A 186 32.29 34.90 13.38
C SER A 186 31.52 34.56 12.11
N GLN A 187 31.58 35.44 11.12
CA GLN A 187 31.03 35.22 9.78
C GLN A 187 31.61 33.92 9.18
N LEU A 188 30.80 32.87 9.17
CA LEU A 188 31.05 31.68 8.35
C LEU A 188 30.52 32.00 6.95
N VAL A 189 31.45 32.30 6.05
CA VAL A 189 31.22 32.24 4.60
C VAL A 189 30.71 30.83 4.29
N PRO A 190 29.52 30.64 3.69
CA PRO A 190 29.05 29.32 3.36
C PRO A 190 29.94 28.76 2.24
N THR A 191 30.69 27.71 2.56
CA THR A 191 31.34 26.85 1.58
C THR A 191 30.26 26.18 0.73
N PRO A 192 30.41 26.06 -0.60
CA PRO A 192 29.42 25.44 -1.49
C PRO A 192 29.43 23.90 -1.42
N MET A 193 29.42 23.34 -0.21
CA MET A 193 29.42 21.90 0.06
C MET A 193 28.30 21.47 1.01
N ALA A 194 27.25 22.29 1.17
CA ALA A 194 25.99 21.82 1.73
C ALA A 194 25.36 20.85 0.72
N ALA A 195 25.64 19.56 0.94
CA ALA A 195 25.01 18.38 0.35
C ALA A 195 23.90 18.70 -0.66
N ALA A 196 24.14 18.42 -1.94
CA ALA A 196 23.07 18.23 -2.91
C ALA A 196 22.07 17.24 -2.29
N ARG A 197 20.98 17.77 -1.71
CA ARG A 197 19.91 16.96 -1.16
C ARG A 197 19.30 16.25 -2.34
N SER A 198 19.70 15.00 -2.53
CA SER A 198 19.21 14.17 -3.62
C SER A 198 17.69 14.12 -3.57
N ARG A 199 17.07 14.58 -4.63
CA ARG A 199 15.65 14.43 -4.88
C ARG A 199 15.38 12.94 -5.15
N SER A 200 14.41 12.34 -4.47
CA SER A 200 13.86 11.03 -4.88
C SER A 200 12.66 11.23 -5.80
N PHE A 201 12.37 10.22 -6.60
CA PHE A 201 11.21 10.18 -7.47
C PHE A 201 10.41 8.91 -7.20
N VAL A 202 9.09 9.05 -7.03
CA VAL A 202 8.17 7.92 -6.88
C VAL A 202 7.14 8.02 -8.00
N LEU A 203 7.12 6.98 -8.84
CA LEU A 203 6.13 6.77 -9.88
C LEU A 203 5.10 5.76 -9.40
N TRP A 204 3.82 6.12 -9.38
CA TRP A 204 2.74 5.25 -8.96
C TRP A 204 1.78 4.93 -10.12
N LEU A 205 1.62 3.65 -10.42
CA LEU A 205 0.78 3.13 -11.49
C LEU A 205 -0.52 2.56 -10.91
N HIS A 206 -1.66 3.12 -11.31
CA HIS A 206 -2.99 2.73 -10.80
C HIS A 206 -3.47 1.38 -11.37
N GLY A 207 -4.52 0.81 -10.76
CA GLY A 207 -5.17 -0.42 -11.22
C GLY A 207 -6.10 -0.21 -12.42
N LEU A 208 -6.63 -1.31 -12.98
CA LEU A 208 -7.56 -1.26 -14.12
C LEU A 208 -8.78 -0.37 -13.82
N GLY A 209 -9.16 0.50 -14.76
CA GLY A 209 -10.35 1.35 -14.68
C GLY A 209 -10.20 2.58 -13.79
N ASP A 210 -9.06 2.75 -13.11
CA ASP A 210 -8.78 3.87 -12.22
C ASP A 210 -8.01 5.01 -12.92
N SER A 211 -7.51 5.99 -12.18
CA SER A 211 -6.74 7.11 -12.73
C SER A 211 -5.60 7.54 -11.81
N GLY A 212 -4.64 8.25 -12.40
CA GLY A 212 -3.55 8.90 -11.65
C GLY A 212 -4.06 9.86 -10.57
N PRO A 213 -4.89 10.86 -10.89
CA PRO A 213 -5.44 11.82 -9.92
C PRO A 213 -6.15 11.16 -8.72
N ALA A 214 -6.87 10.06 -8.94
CA ALA A 214 -7.54 9.33 -7.86
C ALA A 214 -6.56 8.69 -6.86
N ASN A 215 -5.35 8.34 -7.31
CA ASN A 215 -4.30 7.73 -6.50
C ASN A 215 -3.35 8.76 -5.87
N GLU A 216 -3.36 10.03 -6.31
CA GLU A 216 -2.51 11.09 -5.74
C GLU A 216 -2.55 11.21 -4.20
N PRO A 217 -3.69 11.02 -3.50
CA PRO A 217 -3.74 11.06 -2.04
C PRO A 217 -2.82 10.05 -1.34
N ILE A 218 -2.36 8.99 -2.02
CA ILE A 218 -1.42 8.00 -1.47
C ILE A 218 -0.15 8.67 -0.93
N ARG A 219 0.33 9.75 -1.57
CA ARG A 219 1.51 10.49 -1.10
C ARG A 219 1.36 11.04 0.32
N THR A 220 0.12 11.23 0.81
CA THR A 220 -0.15 11.78 2.16
C THR A 220 0.13 10.78 3.29
N PHE A 221 0.27 9.49 2.97
CA PHE A 221 0.69 8.47 3.92
C PHE A 221 2.20 8.47 4.19
N PHE A 222 2.97 9.22 3.40
CA PHE A 222 4.42 9.36 3.53
C PHE A 222 4.73 10.65 4.31
N SER A 223 4.91 10.50 5.62
CA SER A 223 5.05 11.61 6.58
C SER A 223 6.51 11.88 6.98
N ALA A 224 7.42 10.94 6.74
CA ALA A 224 8.82 11.06 7.12
C ALA A 224 9.51 12.22 6.38
N ALA A 225 10.42 12.91 7.08
CA ALA A 225 11.05 14.14 6.57
C ALA A 225 11.86 13.91 5.29
N GLU A 226 12.32 12.69 5.09
CA GLU A 226 13.02 12.20 3.90
C GLU A 226 12.20 12.34 2.61
N PHE A 227 10.85 12.31 2.68
CA PHE A 227 9.98 12.44 1.51
C PHE A 227 9.62 13.88 1.14
N ARG A 228 10.07 14.88 1.92
CA ARG A 228 9.72 16.31 1.68
C ARG A 228 10.17 16.83 0.32
N LEU A 229 11.25 16.26 -0.23
CA LEU A 229 11.77 16.63 -1.55
C LEU A 229 11.43 15.59 -2.63
N THR A 230 10.66 14.56 -2.29
CA THR A 230 10.27 13.54 -3.26
C THR A 230 9.36 14.14 -4.33
N LYS A 231 9.72 13.92 -5.59
CA LYS A 231 8.83 14.18 -6.72
C LYS A 231 7.93 12.97 -6.89
N TRP A 232 6.63 13.20 -6.99
CA TRP A 232 5.63 12.16 -7.19
C TRP A 232 5.03 12.29 -8.57
N ALA A 233 4.81 11.16 -9.25
CA ALA A 233 4.04 11.10 -10.49
C ALA A 233 3.00 10.00 -10.39
N PHE A 234 1.76 10.37 -10.74
CA PHE A 234 0.62 9.48 -10.83
C PHE A 234 0.06 9.61 -12.26
N PRO A 235 0.67 8.98 -13.28
CA PRO A 235 0.14 9.02 -14.64
C PRO A 235 -1.21 8.28 -14.71
N SER A 236 -2.02 8.62 -15.71
CA SER A 236 -3.23 7.86 -16.05
C SER A 236 -2.97 7.02 -17.29
N ALA A 237 -3.48 5.80 -17.29
CA ALA A 237 -3.49 4.92 -18.45
C ALA A 237 -4.38 5.50 -19.57
N PRO A 238 -4.10 5.17 -20.85
CA PRO A 238 -5.02 5.50 -21.93
C PRO A 238 -6.32 4.70 -21.84
N ASP A 239 -7.40 5.27 -22.36
CA ASP A 239 -8.66 4.55 -22.54
C ASP A 239 -8.49 3.47 -23.62
N SER A 240 -8.70 2.21 -23.25
CA SER A 240 -8.55 1.06 -24.14
C SER A 240 -9.70 0.06 -23.93
N PRO A 241 -10.11 -0.68 -24.96
CA PRO A 241 -11.01 -1.83 -24.79
C PRO A 241 -10.35 -2.90 -23.90
N VAL A 242 -11.14 -3.50 -23.00
CA VAL A 242 -10.66 -4.51 -22.04
C VAL A 242 -11.41 -5.82 -22.20
N SER A 243 -10.69 -6.87 -22.54
CA SER A 243 -11.23 -8.19 -22.87
C SER A 243 -12.04 -8.82 -21.72
N CYS A 244 -11.53 -8.79 -20.49
CA CYS A 244 -12.21 -9.36 -19.33
C CYS A 244 -13.52 -8.64 -18.99
N ASN A 245 -13.69 -7.40 -19.47
CA ASN A 245 -14.90 -6.59 -19.34
C ASN A 245 -15.67 -6.52 -20.66
N HIS A 246 -15.63 -7.59 -21.46
CA HIS A 246 -16.38 -7.72 -22.72
C HIS A 246 -16.13 -6.58 -23.73
N GLY A 247 -14.91 -6.04 -23.76
CA GLY A 247 -14.51 -4.97 -24.67
C GLY A 247 -14.92 -3.57 -24.22
N ALA A 248 -15.43 -3.41 -23.00
CA ALA A 248 -15.70 -2.09 -22.44
C ALA A 248 -14.43 -1.22 -22.45
N VAL A 249 -14.59 0.06 -22.83
CA VAL A 249 -13.50 1.03 -22.89
C VAL A 249 -13.34 1.70 -21.53
N MET A 250 -12.14 1.60 -20.97
CA MET A 250 -11.78 2.22 -19.69
C MET A 250 -10.26 2.44 -19.61
N PRO A 251 -9.77 3.24 -18.64
CA PRO A 251 -8.34 3.39 -18.43
C PRO A 251 -7.67 2.04 -18.19
N SER A 252 -6.76 1.66 -19.07
CA SER A 252 -6.08 0.36 -19.00
C SER A 252 -4.68 0.46 -19.56
N TRP A 253 -3.70 -0.02 -18.79
CA TRP A 253 -2.30 -0.01 -19.21
C TRP A 253 -2.03 -0.98 -20.34
N PHE A 254 -2.66 -2.15 -20.28
CA PHE A 254 -2.58 -3.23 -21.25
C PHE A 254 -3.79 -4.14 -21.10
N ASP A 255 -4.18 -4.87 -22.15
CA ASP A 255 -5.37 -5.70 -22.10
C ASP A 255 -5.27 -6.84 -21.05
N ILE A 256 -6.38 -7.12 -20.38
CA ILE A 256 -6.55 -8.22 -19.43
C ILE A 256 -7.64 -9.12 -19.97
N HIS A 257 -7.32 -10.39 -20.23
CA HIS A 257 -8.24 -11.31 -20.89
C HIS A 257 -9.26 -11.95 -19.95
N GLU A 258 -8.87 -12.20 -18.70
CA GLU A 258 -9.73 -12.90 -17.75
C GLU A 258 -9.57 -12.37 -16.33
N LEU A 259 -10.63 -12.55 -15.54
CA LEU A 259 -10.66 -12.38 -14.10
C LEU A 259 -11.41 -13.57 -13.48
N PRO A 260 -11.03 -14.04 -12.29
CA PRO A 260 -9.88 -13.59 -11.50
C PRO A 260 -8.53 -13.98 -12.13
N ILE A 261 -7.47 -13.21 -11.86
CA ILE A 261 -6.11 -13.57 -12.26
C ILE A 261 -5.60 -14.68 -11.35
N SER A 262 -5.21 -15.80 -11.96
CA SER A 262 -4.53 -16.93 -11.32
C SER A 262 -3.08 -17.02 -11.80
N SER A 263 -2.30 -17.93 -11.21
CA SER A 263 -0.94 -18.20 -11.67
C SER A 263 -0.88 -18.82 -13.09
N GLY A 264 -1.97 -19.44 -13.54
CA GLY A 264 -2.11 -20.05 -14.86
C GLY A 264 -2.79 -19.18 -15.92
N SER A 265 -3.18 -17.95 -15.56
CA SER A 265 -3.93 -17.07 -16.45
C SER A 265 -3.13 -16.67 -17.71
N PRO A 266 -3.78 -16.52 -18.88
CA PRO A 266 -3.13 -16.09 -20.10
C PRO A 266 -2.42 -14.74 -19.95
N GLN A 267 -1.23 -14.65 -20.54
CA GLN A 267 -0.38 -13.46 -20.46
C GLN A 267 -0.46 -12.68 -21.77
N HIS A 268 -0.64 -11.36 -21.66
CA HIS A 268 -0.70 -10.46 -22.81
C HIS A 268 0.62 -9.69 -22.99
N GLU A 269 1.71 -10.44 -23.25
CA GLU A 269 3.09 -9.91 -23.23
C GLU A 269 3.28 -8.70 -24.14
N ILE A 270 2.71 -8.70 -25.35
CA ILE A 270 2.86 -7.59 -26.31
C ILE A 270 2.29 -6.27 -25.75
N GLY A 271 1.10 -6.31 -25.15
CA GLY A 271 0.49 -5.13 -24.54
C GLY A 271 1.31 -4.62 -23.36
N VAL A 272 1.81 -5.53 -22.52
CA VAL A 272 2.66 -5.21 -21.38
C VAL A 272 3.95 -4.53 -21.83
N LEU A 273 4.63 -5.05 -22.86
CA LEU A 273 5.86 -4.47 -23.38
C LEU A 273 5.67 -3.04 -23.92
N LYS A 274 4.54 -2.77 -24.61
CA LYS A 274 4.19 -1.40 -25.04
C LYS A 274 3.96 -0.47 -23.86
N ALA A 275 3.29 -0.94 -22.81
CA ALA A 275 3.09 -0.16 -21.60
C ALA A 275 4.41 0.13 -20.87
N VAL A 276 5.35 -0.82 -20.89
CA VAL A 276 6.70 -0.66 -20.34
C VAL A 276 7.47 0.45 -21.03
N GLU A 277 7.37 0.59 -22.37
CA GLU A 277 8.01 1.68 -23.12
C GLU A 277 7.56 3.06 -22.60
N ASN A 278 6.25 3.22 -22.33
CA ASN A 278 5.71 4.46 -21.78
C ASN A 278 6.24 4.74 -20.37
N VAL A 279 6.32 3.72 -19.52
CA VAL A 279 6.89 3.87 -18.16
C VAL A 279 8.37 4.19 -18.22
N HIS A 280 9.13 3.54 -19.11
CA HIS A 280 10.55 3.81 -19.33
C HIS A 280 10.78 5.25 -19.78
N ALA A 281 9.94 5.78 -20.68
CA ALA A 281 10.04 7.18 -21.10
C ALA A 281 9.85 8.16 -19.92
N VAL A 282 8.96 7.85 -18.97
CA VAL A 282 8.80 8.65 -17.74
C VAL A 282 10.07 8.56 -16.88
N ILE A 283 10.61 7.36 -16.67
CA ILE A 283 11.83 7.16 -15.87
C ILE A 283 13.02 7.87 -16.53
N ASP A 284 13.21 7.72 -17.84
CA ASP A 284 14.31 8.30 -18.61
C ASP A 284 14.30 9.82 -18.56
N LYS A 285 13.10 10.43 -18.62
CA LYS A 285 12.94 11.88 -18.43
C LYS A 285 13.45 12.32 -17.06
N GLU A 286 13.09 11.62 -15.99
CA GLU A 286 13.53 11.98 -14.64
C GLU A 286 15.04 11.77 -14.43
N VAL A 287 15.60 10.74 -15.06
CA VAL A 287 17.05 10.53 -15.08
C VAL A 287 17.76 11.65 -15.85
N ALA A 288 17.22 12.08 -16.99
CA ALA A 288 17.74 13.20 -17.75
C ALA A 288 17.64 14.53 -16.98
N ASP A 289 16.57 14.71 -16.19
CA ASP A 289 16.37 15.85 -15.29
C ASP A 289 17.28 15.80 -14.02
N GLY A 290 18.17 14.81 -13.94
CA GLY A 290 19.22 14.73 -12.92
C GLY A 290 18.89 13.88 -11.70
N ILE A 291 17.79 13.13 -11.70
CA ILE A 291 17.48 12.18 -10.63
C ILE A 291 18.32 10.91 -10.83
N HIS A 292 19.17 10.60 -9.86
CA HIS A 292 19.96 9.36 -9.91
C HIS A 292 19.02 8.13 -9.94
N PRO A 293 19.25 7.12 -10.81
CA PRO A 293 18.37 5.95 -10.94
C PRO A 293 18.05 5.23 -9.61
N GLU A 294 19.04 5.12 -8.72
CA GLU A 294 18.84 4.50 -7.39
C GLU A 294 17.97 5.33 -6.42
N ASN A 295 17.56 6.54 -6.81
CA ASN A 295 16.57 7.35 -6.08
C ASN A 295 15.17 7.32 -6.75
N ILE A 296 14.99 6.49 -7.79
CA ILE A 296 13.71 6.29 -8.49
C ILE A 296 13.05 5.01 -7.98
N PHE A 297 11.80 5.14 -7.55
CA PHE A 297 10.96 4.02 -7.12
C PHE A 297 9.74 3.94 -8.03
N VAL A 298 9.44 2.73 -8.51
CA VAL A 298 8.22 2.46 -9.28
C VAL A 298 7.31 1.62 -8.40
N CYS A 299 6.06 2.04 -8.25
CA CYS A 299 5.08 1.42 -7.39
C CYS A 299 3.78 1.25 -8.17
N GLY A 300 2.96 0.26 -7.82
CA GLY A 300 1.64 0.18 -8.42
C GLY A 300 0.76 -0.90 -7.83
N PHE A 301 -0.55 -0.75 -8.09
CA PHE A 301 -1.60 -1.63 -7.60
C PHE A 301 -2.25 -2.42 -8.72
N SER A 302 -2.53 -3.71 -8.49
CA SER A 302 -3.22 -4.59 -9.43
C SER A 302 -2.53 -4.59 -10.81
N GLN A 303 -3.22 -4.15 -11.87
CA GLN A 303 -2.63 -3.97 -13.21
C GLN A 303 -1.38 -3.08 -13.20
N GLY A 304 -1.39 -1.98 -12.44
CA GLY A 304 -0.22 -1.12 -12.25
C GLY A 304 0.90 -1.81 -11.45
N GLY A 305 0.57 -2.77 -10.60
CA GLY A 305 1.54 -3.61 -9.89
C GLY A 305 2.26 -4.58 -10.83
N ALA A 306 1.52 -5.24 -11.71
CA ALA A 306 2.09 -6.07 -12.77
C ALA A 306 2.97 -5.23 -13.73
N LEU A 307 2.52 -4.03 -14.12
CA LEU A 307 3.30 -3.11 -14.94
C LEU A 307 4.56 -2.59 -14.21
N THR A 308 4.48 -2.38 -12.90
CA THR A 308 5.65 -2.01 -12.09
C THR A 308 6.73 -3.08 -12.16
N LEU A 309 6.34 -4.34 -11.98
CA LEU A 309 7.25 -5.49 -12.08
C LEU A 309 7.92 -5.52 -13.46
N ALA A 310 7.11 -5.46 -14.52
CA ALA A 310 7.56 -5.39 -15.92
C ALA A 310 8.58 -4.29 -16.17
N SER A 311 8.23 -3.08 -15.78
CA SER A 311 9.03 -1.90 -16.05
C SER A 311 10.36 -1.97 -15.34
N VAL A 312 10.38 -2.42 -14.08
CA VAL A 312 11.61 -2.54 -13.29
C VAL A 312 12.54 -3.63 -13.83
N LEU A 313 12.00 -4.81 -14.17
CA LEU A 313 12.80 -5.93 -14.65
C LEU A 313 13.45 -5.66 -16.02
N LEU A 314 12.81 -4.84 -16.85
CA LEU A 314 13.27 -4.52 -18.19
C LEU A 314 14.06 -3.22 -18.28
N TYR A 315 14.17 -2.44 -17.19
CA TYR A 315 14.89 -1.17 -17.23
C TYR A 315 16.43 -1.39 -17.24
N PRO A 316 17.22 -0.67 -18.05
CA PRO A 316 18.65 -0.97 -18.23
C PRO A 316 19.56 -0.53 -17.07
N LYS A 317 19.03 0.15 -16.04
CA LYS A 317 19.78 0.64 -14.88
C LYS A 317 19.18 0.10 -13.58
N THR A 318 20.00 0.05 -12.52
CA THR A 318 19.51 -0.23 -11.18
C THR A 318 18.62 0.92 -10.71
N LEU A 319 17.38 0.62 -10.35
CA LEU A 319 16.48 1.60 -9.74
C LEU A 319 16.55 1.49 -8.20
N GLY A 320 15.98 2.48 -7.51
CA GLY A 320 15.87 2.45 -6.05
C GLY A 320 14.98 1.31 -5.55
N GLY A 321 13.97 0.93 -6.33
CA GLY A 321 13.16 -0.25 -6.07
C GLY A 321 11.84 -0.31 -6.86
N GLY A 322 11.27 -1.52 -6.92
CA GLY A 322 9.91 -1.77 -7.39
C GLY A 322 8.99 -2.21 -6.25
N ALA A 323 7.80 -1.62 -6.12
CA ALA A 323 6.81 -2.03 -5.12
C ALA A 323 5.49 -2.47 -5.77
N VAL A 324 5.16 -3.75 -5.63
CA VAL A 324 3.99 -4.38 -6.23
C VAL A 324 2.92 -4.57 -5.16
N PHE A 325 1.72 -4.03 -5.37
CA PHE A 325 0.54 -4.24 -4.51
C PHE A 325 -0.50 -5.06 -5.26
N SER A 326 -0.86 -6.22 -4.76
CA SER A 326 -1.87 -7.13 -5.33
C SER A 326 -1.71 -7.35 -6.84
N GLY A 327 -0.47 -7.41 -7.33
CA GLY A 327 -0.14 -7.63 -8.75
C GLY A 327 0.13 -9.09 -9.06
N TRP A 328 0.58 -9.37 -10.29
CA TRP A 328 0.97 -10.70 -10.76
C TRP A 328 2.20 -10.60 -11.69
N VAL A 329 2.73 -11.74 -12.12
CA VAL A 329 3.78 -11.81 -13.14
C VAL A 329 3.13 -11.78 -14.53
N PRO A 330 3.29 -10.72 -15.35
CA PRO A 330 2.51 -10.56 -16.58
C PRO A 330 3.15 -11.15 -17.85
N PHE A 331 4.14 -12.03 -17.71
CA PHE A 331 4.90 -12.63 -18.83
C PHE A 331 5.55 -13.95 -18.45
N GLY A 332 6.00 -14.67 -19.48
CA GLY A 332 6.55 -16.01 -19.36
C GLY A 332 7.98 -16.00 -18.83
N SER A 333 8.51 -17.19 -18.53
CA SER A 333 9.88 -17.34 -18.04
C SER A 333 10.94 -16.85 -19.03
N SER A 334 10.64 -16.81 -20.34
CA SER A 334 11.54 -16.30 -21.39
C SER A 334 11.96 -14.83 -21.18
N ILE A 335 11.14 -14.03 -20.48
CA ILE A 335 11.47 -12.63 -20.22
C ILE A 335 12.74 -12.48 -19.38
N THR A 336 13.09 -13.51 -18.60
CA THR A 336 14.25 -13.47 -17.68
C THR A 336 15.58 -13.32 -18.42
N GLU A 337 15.64 -13.73 -19.69
CA GLU A 337 16.79 -13.55 -20.58
C GLU A 337 17.00 -12.08 -20.96
N ARG A 338 15.94 -11.26 -20.92
CA ARG A 338 16.00 -9.82 -21.23
C ARG A 338 16.39 -8.95 -20.02
N ILE A 339 16.44 -9.53 -18.83
CA ILE A 339 16.75 -8.81 -17.59
C ILE A 339 18.24 -8.52 -17.52
N SER A 340 18.61 -7.23 -17.62
CA SER A 340 20.00 -6.79 -17.56
C SER A 340 20.64 -7.08 -16.19
N PRO A 341 21.99 -7.26 -16.12
CA PRO A 341 22.68 -7.42 -14.83
C PRO A 341 22.48 -6.27 -13.84
N LYS A 342 22.14 -5.07 -14.34
CA LYS A 342 21.81 -3.90 -13.49
C LYS A 342 20.39 -3.97 -12.96
N ALA A 343 19.42 -4.34 -13.81
CA ALA A 343 18.02 -4.54 -13.39
C ALA A 343 17.91 -5.58 -12.26
N ARG A 344 18.73 -6.64 -12.30
CA ARG A 344 18.76 -7.68 -11.25
C ARG A 344 19.12 -7.17 -9.86
N LYS A 345 19.74 -5.99 -9.77
CA LYS A 345 20.12 -5.36 -8.51
C LYS A 345 19.01 -4.49 -7.92
N THR A 346 17.94 -4.23 -8.66
CA THR A 346 16.81 -3.44 -8.17
C THR A 346 16.02 -4.26 -7.15
N PRO A 347 15.85 -3.79 -5.90
CA PRO A 347 15.09 -4.53 -4.90
C PRO A 347 13.59 -4.46 -5.21
N ILE A 348 12.88 -5.58 -4.96
CA ILE A 348 11.42 -5.65 -5.10
C ILE A 348 10.77 -5.83 -3.71
N MET A 349 9.73 -5.05 -3.44
CA MET A 349 8.76 -5.32 -2.38
C MET A 349 7.45 -5.77 -3.03
N TRP A 350 6.82 -6.79 -2.47
CA TRP A 350 5.53 -7.28 -2.93
C TRP A 350 4.58 -7.40 -1.74
N SER A 351 3.43 -6.77 -1.82
CA SER A 351 2.37 -6.83 -0.81
C SER A 351 1.11 -7.43 -1.44
N HIS A 352 0.47 -8.37 -0.75
CA HIS A 352 -0.71 -9.06 -1.28
C HIS A 352 -1.66 -9.47 -0.17
N GLY A 353 -2.96 -9.30 -0.40
CA GLY A 353 -4.03 -9.76 0.48
C GLY A 353 -4.31 -11.26 0.34
N ILE A 354 -4.40 -12.00 1.44
CA ILE A 354 -4.71 -13.44 1.41
C ILE A 354 -6.19 -13.66 1.01
N ALA A 355 -7.08 -12.72 1.35
CA ALA A 355 -8.49 -12.77 0.99
C ALA A 355 -8.81 -12.18 -0.40
N ASP A 356 -7.78 -11.90 -1.22
CA ASP A 356 -7.95 -11.35 -2.57
C ASP A 356 -8.61 -12.37 -3.51
N LYS A 357 -9.74 -11.97 -4.11
CA LYS A 357 -10.54 -12.77 -5.03
C LYS A 357 -10.52 -12.24 -6.47
N VAL A 358 -9.76 -11.17 -6.73
CA VAL A 358 -9.64 -10.55 -8.06
C VAL A 358 -8.29 -10.91 -8.68
N VAL A 359 -7.21 -10.72 -7.91
CA VAL A 359 -5.89 -11.27 -8.22
C VAL A 359 -5.58 -12.26 -7.11
N LEU A 360 -5.81 -13.54 -7.40
CA LEU A 360 -5.74 -14.59 -6.38
C LEU A 360 -4.39 -14.55 -5.68
N PHE A 361 -4.39 -14.78 -4.36
CA PHE A 361 -3.15 -14.75 -3.58
C PHE A 361 -2.06 -15.66 -4.15
N GLU A 362 -2.42 -16.81 -4.74
CA GLU A 362 -1.51 -17.71 -5.44
C GLU A 362 -0.78 -17.07 -6.63
N ALA A 363 -1.41 -16.13 -7.35
CA ALA A 363 -0.78 -15.38 -8.43
C ALA A 363 0.31 -14.45 -7.90
N GLY A 364 0.09 -13.85 -6.72
CA GLY A 364 1.10 -13.11 -5.98
C GLY A 364 2.22 -14.01 -5.46
N GLN A 365 1.88 -15.19 -4.90
CA GLN A 365 2.86 -16.16 -4.39
C GLN A 365 3.77 -16.73 -5.48
N ALA A 366 3.35 -16.71 -6.74
CA ALA A 366 4.20 -17.08 -7.88
C ALA A 366 5.30 -16.04 -8.17
N GLY A 367 5.17 -14.81 -7.68
CA GLY A 367 6.14 -13.73 -7.87
C GLY A 367 7.53 -13.99 -7.26
N PRO A 368 7.65 -14.28 -5.95
CA PRO A 368 8.93 -14.57 -5.31
C PRO A 368 9.76 -15.69 -5.97
N PRO A 369 9.23 -16.89 -6.28
CA PRO A 369 10.02 -17.93 -6.95
C PRO A 369 10.42 -17.51 -8.37
N PHE A 370 9.56 -16.80 -9.10
CA PHE A 370 9.92 -16.23 -10.41
C PHE A 370 11.10 -15.25 -10.30
N LEU A 371 11.04 -14.33 -9.34
CA LEU A 371 12.09 -13.33 -9.09
C LEU A 371 13.40 -13.97 -8.61
N GLN A 372 13.31 -14.98 -7.76
CA GLN A 372 14.47 -15.74 -7.29
C GLN A 372 15.18 -16.45 -8.46
N ASN A 373 14.41 -17.10 -9.35
CA ASN A 373 14.95 -17.73 -10.55
C ASN A 373 15.57 -16.71 -11.52
N ALA A 374 15.04 -15.48 -11.56
CA ALA A 374 15.62 -14.36 -12.30
C ALA A 374 16.85 -13.74 -11.61
N GLY A 375 17.21 -14.16 -10.38
CA GLY A 375 18.34 -13.64 -9.62
C GLY A 375 18.09 -12.29 -8.93
N LEU A 376 16.83 -11.98 -8.59
CA LEU A 376 16.44 -10.79 -7.86
C LEU A 376 16.02 -11.12 -6.42
N SER A 377 16.19 -10.15 -5.52
CA SER A 377 15.64 -10.21 -4.17
C SER A 377 14.22 -9.65 -4.12
N CYS A 378 13.30 -10.37 -3.48
CA CYS A 378 11.92 -9.93 -3.24
C CYS A 378 11.57 -10.02 -1.75
N GLU A 379 11.09 -8.93 -1.16
CA GLU A 379 10.44 -8.92 0.15
C GLU A 379 8.93 -9.07 -0.04
N PHE A 380 8.39 -10.27 0.23
CA PHE A 380 6.96 -10.56 0.09
C PHE A 380 6.24 -10.43 1.44
N LYS A 381 5.15 -9.67 1.47
CA LYS A 381 4.28 -9.45 2.64
C LYS A 381 2.86 -9.88 2.32
N ALA A 382 2.33 -10.77 3.15
CA ALA A 382 0.96 -11.25 3.07
C ALA A 382 0.09 -10.60 4.15
N TYR A 383 -1.12 -10.19 3.78
CA TYR A 383 -2.07 -9.54 4.67
C TYR A 383 -3.34 -10.42 4.82
N PRO A 384 -3.56 -11.07 5.98
CA PRO A 384 -4.58 -12.14 6.14
C PRO A 384 -6.01 -11.77 5.71
N ASP A 385 -6.54 -10.65 6.21
CA ASP A 385 -7.94 -10.27 6.00
C ASP A 385 -8.13 -9.30 4.83
N LEU A 386 -7.04 -8.95 4.13
CA LEU A 386 -7.06 -7.98 3.05
C LEU A 386 -7.55 -8.65 1.76
N GLY A 387 -8.56 -8.06 1.13
CA GLY A 387 -9.02 -8.42 -0.22
C GLY A 387 -8.26 -7.67 -1.31
N HIS A 388 -8.93 -7.39 -2.44
CA HIS A 388 -8.34 -6.62 -3.54
C HIS A 388 -8.40 -5.10 -3.28
N SER A 389 -7.60 -4.62 -2.34
CA SER A 389 -7.56 -3.21 -1.95
C SER A 389 -6.19 -2.86 -1.36
N ILE A 390 -5.96 -1.58 -1.07
CA ILE A 390 -4.75 -1.11 -0.39
C ILE A 390 -5.10 -0.69 1.04
N SER A 391 -4.37 -1.23 2.01
CA SER A 391 -4.47 -0.87 3.42
C SER A 391 -3.47 0.22 3.82
N LYS A 392 -3.72 0.87 4.96
CA LYS A 392 -2.76 1.83 5.53
C LYS A 392 -1.46 1.16 5.96
N GLU A 393 -1.55 -0.07 6.46
CA GLU A 393 -0.40 -0.85 6.93
C GLU A 393 0.57 -1.16 5.78
N GLU A 394 0.04 -1.48 4.61
CA GLU A 394 0.80 -1.62 3.36
C GLU A 394 1.55 -0.34 2.98
N LEU A 395 0.88 0.81 3.06
CA LEU A 395 1.50 2.10 2.73
C LEU A 395 2.58 2.52 3.75
N TYR A 396 2.37 2.25 5.04
CA TYR A 396 3.41 2.46 6.06
C TYR A 396 4.60 1.50 5.88
N SER A 397 4.32 0.26 5.48
CA SER A 397 5.36 -0.70 5.11
C SER A 397 6.18 -0.22 3.91
N LEU A 398 5.52 0.37 2.91
CA LEU A 398 6.18 0.98 1.75
C LEU A 398 7.06 2.15 2.14
N GLU A 399 6.55 3.09 2.96
CA GLU A 399 7.32 4.22 3.46
C GLU A 399 8.61 3.75 4.16
N SER A 400 8.48 2.80 5.08
CA SER A 400 9.62 2.23 5.79
C SER A 400 10.59 1.53 4.84
N TRP A 401 10.08 0.79 3.85
CA TRP A 401 10.90 0.07 2.89
C TRP A 401 11.70 1.01 1.99
N ILE A 402 11.07 2.03 1.40
CA ILE A 402 11.75 3.03 0.57
C ILE A 402 12.85 3.74 1.37
N ARG A 403 12.60 4.08 2.65
CA ARG A 403 13.63 4.67 3.51
C ARG A 403 14.81 3.72 3.70
N ASN A 404 14.55 2.44 3.91
CA ASN A 404 15.61 1.45 4.07
C ASN A 404 16.43 1.26 2.78
N GLN A 405 15.83 1.40 1.59
CA GLN A 405 16.58 1.31 0.32
C GLN A 405 17.35 2.61 0.01
N GLY A 406 16.67 3.75 -0.04
CA GLY A 406 17.23 5.03 -0.49
C GLY A 406 18.29 5.65 0.44
N PHE A 407 18.32 5.26 1.72
CA PHE A 407 19.25 5.79 2.71
C PHE A 407 20.31 4.78 3.19
N ARG A 408 20.24 3.50 2.79
CA ARG A 408 21.34 2.55 2.99
C ARG A 408 22.55 2.89 2.11
N ALA A 409 22.34 3.37 0.89
CA ALA A 409 23.42 3.79 -0.02
C ALA A 409 24.27 4.98 0.50
N ARG A 410 23.88 5.63 1.61
CA ARG A 410 24.57 6.80 2.21
C ARG A 410 25.15 6.56 3.58
N ARG A 411 24.86 5.42 4.21
CA ARG A 411 25.49 5.08 5.47
C ARG A 411 26.76 4.30 5.13
N PRO A 412 27.97 4.80 5.46
CA PRO A 412 29.13 3.94 5.42
C PRO A 412 28.86 2.71 6.29
N PRO A 413 29.39 1.53 5.92
CA PRO A 413 29.22 0.33 6.74
C PRO A 413 29.68 0.64 8.17
N LEU A 414 28.84 0.32 9.15
CA LEU A 414 29.23 0.32 10.56
C LEU A 414 30.29 -0.77 10.73
N THR A 415 31.55 -0.40 10.56
CA THR A 415 32.66 -1.17 11.13
C THR A 415 32.49 -1.09 12.63
N ILE A 416 31.93 -2.14 13.24
CA ILE A 416 32.07 -2.34 14.68
C ILE A 416 33.56 -2.63 14.91
N ALA A 417 34.33 -1.57 15.12
CA ALA A 417 35.65 -1.70 15.71
C ALA A 417 35.43 -2.20 17.14
N VAL A 418 35.67 -3.49 17.36
CA VAL A 418 35.85 -4.03 18.71
C VAL A 418 37.09 -3.34 19.28
N GLN A 419 36.86 -2.28 20.03
CA GLN A 419 37.90 -1.56 20.73
C GLN A 419 38.36 -2.45 21.89
N ARG A 420 39.35 -3.32 21.62
CA ARG A 420 40.09 -4.00 22.68
C ARG A 420 40.84 -2.93 23.46
N SER A 421 40.35 -2.60 24.64
CA SER A 421 41.07 -1.81 25.63
C SER A 421 42.33 -2.57 26.05
N ALA A 422 43.47 -2.28 25.41
CA ALA A 422 44.77 -2.66 25.92
C ALA A 422 45.17 -1.63 26.99
N LEU A 423 45.24 -2.07 28.24
CA LEU A 423 45.89 -1.31 29.31
C LEU A 423 47.34 -1.06 28.91
N TRP A 424 47.71 0.21 28.88
CA TRP A 424 49.08 0.66 28.73
C TRP A 424 49.86 0.37 30.03
N LEU A 425 50.82 -0.54 29.97
CA LEU A 425 51.97 -0.54 30.87
C LEU A 425 53.19 -0.11 30.05
N THR A 426 53.71 1.06 30.39
CA THR A 426 54.92 1.67 29.83
C THR A 426 56.19 1.00 30.38
N PRO A 427 57.36 1.21 29.74
CA PRO A 427 58.40 0.19 29.55
C PRO A 427 59.50 0.22 30.60
N VAL A 428 60.22 -0.90 30.76
CA VAL A 428 61.55 -0.93 31.39
C VAL A 428 62.56 -1.52 30.42
N SER A 429 63.69 -0.83 30.30
CA SER A 429 64.81 -1.03 29.39
C SER A 429 65.74 -2.19 29.77
N ALA A 430 66.35 -2.77 28.74
CA ALA A 430 67.72 -3.30 28.60
C ALA A 430 68.44 -4.02 29.76
N ALA A 431 69.05 -5.15 29.37
CA ALA A 431 70.10 -5.95 30.03
C ALA A 431 69.61 -7.09 30.95
N GLU A 432 69.79 -8.34 30.53
CA GLU A 432 70.78 -9.27 31.11
C GLU A 432 70.74 -10.69 30.51
N ARG A 433 71.90 -11.08 29.97
CA ARG A 433 72.61 -12.38 30.10
C ARG A 433 71.91 -13.71 29.73
N SER A 434 72.38 -14.28 28.62
CA SER A 434 73.14 -15.55 28.53
C SER A 434 72.96 -16.58 29.65
N ARG A 435 72.55 -17.82 29.30
CA ARG A 435 73.28 -19.07 29.58
C ARG A 435 72.61 -20.33 29.01
N ARG A 436 73.44 -21.14 28.33
CA ARG A 436 73.53 -22.63 28.34
C ARG A 436 72.34 -23.46 27.81
N SER A 437 72.41 -24.14 26.67
CA SER A 437 73.26 -25.27 26.19
C SER A 437 72.70 -26.67 26.47
N GLN A 438 72.48 -27.41 25.38
CA GLN A 438 72.63 -28.87 25.16
C GLN A 438 71.70 -29.79 25.99
N TYR A 439 70.94 -30.72 25.39
CA TYR A 439 71.44 -31.99 24.87
C TYR A 439 70.33 -32.69 24.05
N ALA A 440 70.75 -33.39 23.00
CA ALA A 440 69.95 -34.28 22.15
C ALA A 440 69.77 -35.67 22.80
N ILE A 441 68.87 -36.49 22.23
CA ILE A 441 68.76 -37.98 22.14
C ILE A 441 67.25 -38.27 21.98
N GLY A 442 66.70 -39.02 21.01
CA GLY A 442 67.23 -39.87 19.95
C GLY A 442 66.07 -40.38 19.05
N GLY A 443 66.43 -40.96 17.90
CA GLY A 443 65.52 -41.68 16.98
C GLY A 443 64.91 -42.94 17.62
N THR A 444 63.94 -43.63 17.01
CA THR A 444 63.88 -44.11 15.62
C THR A 444 62.44 -44.38 15.12
N PRO A 445 62.23 -44.47 13.79
CA PRO A 445 60.94 -44.70 13.13
C PRO A 445 60.73 -46.19 12.78
N ILE A 446 59.47 -46.65 12.55
CA ILE A 446 59.14 -47.73 11.59
C ILE A 446 57.63 -47.75 11.27
N LYS A 447 57.36 -47.98 9.99
CA LYS A 447 56.07 -48.13 9.28
C LYS A 447 55.44 -49.52 9.51
N LYS A 448 54.10 -49.60 9.54
CA LYS A 448 53.29 -50.40 8.59
C LYS A 448 51.78 -50.23 8.83
N LEU A 449 51.05 -50.32 7.71
CA LEU A 449 49.60 -50.25 7.51
C LEU A 449 48.82 -51.16 8.49
N ASP A 450 47.57 -50.90 8.86
CA ASP A 450 46.36 -51.01 8.02
C ASP A 450 45.10 -50.80 8.89
N LYS A 451 43.97 -50.44 8.25
CA LYS A 451 42.57 -50.58 8.75
C LYS A 451 42.04 -49.60 9.82
N LEU A 452 41.26 -48.60 9.38
CA LEU A 452 39.79 -48.44 9.62
C LEU A 452 39.32 -46.96 9.67
N CYS A 453 38.32 -46.67 8.80
CA CYS A 453 37.19 -45.74 8.92
C CYS A 453 37.42 -44.19 8.92
N PRO A 454 36.99 -43.46 7.87
CA PRO A 454 36.93 -42.01 7.87
C PRO A 454 35.59 -41.49 8.40
N VAL A 455 35.46 -41.36 9.72
CA VAL A 455 34.44 -40.49 10.35
C VAL A 455 35.17 -39.55 11.31
N CYS A 456 35.82 -38.51 10.79
CA CYS A 456 36.23 -37.34 11.60
C CYS A 456 36.72 -36.09 10.84
N THR A 457 36.64 -36.00 9.50
CA THR A 457 37.06 -34.77 8.78
C THR A 457 36.05 -34.27 7.75
N LYS A 458 34.77 -34.29 8.12
CA LYS A 458 33.73 -33.37 7.60
C LYS A 458 32.77 -32.99 8.73
N ARG A 459 33.21 -32.11 9.63
CA ARG A 459 32.31 -31.37 10.54
C ARG A 459 32.80 -29.95 10.75
N TYR A 460 33.01 -29.26 9.63
CA TYR A 460 33.03 -27.81 9.54
C TYR A 460 32.33 -27.48 8.22
N TRP A 461 31.27 -26.67 8.27
CA TRP A 461 30.34 -26.31 7.19
C TRP A 461 29.12 -27.20 6.96
N LYS A 462 28.37 -27.50 8.02
CA LYS A 462 26.90 -27.67 7.94
C LYS A 462 26.31 -27.59 9.35
N GLU A 463 25.88 -26.40 9.78
CA GLU A 463 24.98 -26.16 10.93
C GLU A 463 24.84 -24.64 11.13
N GLN A 464 24.01 -23.98 10.31
CA GLN A 464 23.24 -22.80 10.71
C GLN A 464 22.02 -22.68 9.80
N GLN A 465 21.02 -23.52 10.06
CA GLN A 465 19.62 -23.14 10.04
C GLN A 465 18.81 -24.27 10.71
N ILE A 466 17.84 -23.84 11.56
CA ILE A 466 16.73 -24.62 12.15
C ILE A 466 17.17 -25.44 13.39
N CYS A 467 16.61 -25.35 14.60
CA CYS A 467 15.38 -24.80 15.17
C CYS A 467 15.72 -24.45 16.66
N GLY A 468 15.16 -23.47 17.35
CA GLY A 468 13.74 -23.27 17.63
C GLY A 468 13.57 -23.21 19.16
N VAL A 469 12.78 -22.24 19.65
CA VAL A 469 11.89 -22.32 20.82
C VAL A 469 12.33 -23.24 21.99
N GLN A 470 12.74 -22.65 23.12
CA GLN A 470 12.27 -23.00 24.49
C GLN A 470 13.15 -22.34 25.57
N VAL A 471 12.59 -21.37 26.31
CA VAL A 471 12.62 -21.27 27.79
C VAL A 471 11.38 -20.43 28.14
N LEU A 472 10.30 -20.99 28.68
CA LEU A 472 10.12 -21.15 30.12
C LEU A 472 9.15 -22.29 30.42
N ARG A 473 9.65 -23.22 31.23
CA ARG A 473 8.93 -24.32 31.85
C ARG A 473 8.53 -23.87 33.26
N LYS A 474 7.23 -23.87 33.60
CA LYS A 474 6.77 -24.24 34.95
C LYS A 474 5.24 -24.44 35.02
N TRP A 475 4.87 -25.54 35.71
CA TRP A 475 3.52 -26.08 36.04
C TRP A 475 2.82 -26.81 34.88
N GLY A 476 2.35 -28.07 34.97
CA GLY A 476 2.26 -29.06 36.04
C GLY A 476 1.20 -30.11 35.64
N GLU A 477 1.65 -31.35 35.37
CA GLU A 477 0.97 -32.66 35.49
C GLU A 477 -0.51 -32.89 35.06
N LYS A 478 -0.70 -33.87 34.14
CA LYS A 478 -1.57 -35.10 34.21
C LYS A 478 -2.00 -35.53 32.78
N LEU A 479 -1.43 -36.60 32.20
CA LEU A 479 -1.72 -38.05 32.30
C LEU A 479 -2.64 -38.59 31.15
N HIS A 480 -2.08 -39.58 30.42
CA HIS A 480 -2.70 -40.68 29.62
C HIS A 480 -3.53 -40.35 28.35
N GLY A 481 -3.43 -41.07 27.22
CA GLY A 481 -2.67 -42.25 26.81
C GLY A 481 -3.10 -42.79 25.41
N VAL A 482 -2.31 -43.74 24.87
CA VAL A 482 -2.63 -44.80 23.86
C VAL A 482 -2.69 -44.35 22.37
N GLU A 483 -1.60 -44.51 21.61
CA GLU A 483 -1.24 -45.63 20.67
C GLU A 483 -2.09 -45.73 19.38
N ASN A 484 -1.48 -45.55 18.20
CA ASN A 484 -1.19 -46.67 17.28
C ASN A 484 -0.41 -46.29 16.00
N CYS A 485 0.34 -47.29 15.55
CA CYS A 485 1.41 -47.35 14.53
C CYS A 485 0.97 -47.19 13.06
N TYR A 486 1.92 -46.79 12.19
CA TYR A 486 2.30 -47.55 10.96
C TYR A 486 3.70 -47.11 10.42
N ASN A 487 4.56 -48.13 10.15
CA ASN A 487 5.92 -48.12 9.58
C ASN A 487 5.94 -47.72 8.09
N ILE A 488 6.88 -46.93 7.53
CA ILE A 488 8.33 -47.09 7.22
C ILE A 488 8.65 -47.91 5.93
N LYS A 489 9.46 -47.26 5.04
CA LYS A 489 10.46 -47.74 4.04
C LYS A 489 10.06 -48.12 2.60
N ASP A 490 10.59 -47.38 1.61
CA ASP A 490 11.68 -47.75 0.67
C ASP A 490 11.80 -46.64 -0.41
N ALA A 491 12.92 -46.28 -1.03
CA ALA A 491 14.37 -46.39 -0.82
C ALA A 491 14.99 -45.44 -1.87
N ALA A 492 16.07 -44.76 -1.50
CA ALA A 492 16.91 -43.99 -2.41
C ALA A 492 17.90 -44.93 -3.12
N ASP A 493 18.24 -44.61 -4.37
CA ASP A 493 19.62 -44.52 -4.90
C ASP A 493 19.59 -44.69 -6.42
N ASP A 494 19.99 -43.65 -7.15
CA ASP A 494 21.06 -43.82 -8.14
C ASP A 494 21.68 -42.46 -8.51
N CYS A 495 23.00 -42.51 -8.64
CA CYS A 495 23.92 -41.41 -8.47
C CYS A 495 24.72 -41.21 -9.78
N ILE A 496 25.40 -40.05 -9.88
CA ILE A 496 26.69 -39.82 -10.57
C ILE A 496 26.73 -39.02 -11.91
N ILE A 497 27.20 -37.76 -11.75
CA ILE A 497 28.35 -37.07 -12.39
C ILE A 497 28.39 -36.91 -13.94
N GLN A 498 28.37 -35.67 -14.44
CA GLN A 498 29.58 -35.02 -14.97
C GLN A 498 29.44 -33.50 -15.16
N VAL A 499 30.53 -32.84 -14.76
CA VAL A 499 30.85 -31.42 -14.86
C VAL A 499 31.20 -31.06 -16.31
N ARG A 500 30.60 -29.99 -16.83
CA ARG A 500 31.26 -28.96 -17.64
C ARG A 500 30.52 -27.64 -17.54
#